data_AF-X0YCZ9-F1
#
_entry.id   AF-X0YCZ9-F1
#
_cell.length_a   1.000
_cell.length_b   1.000
_cell.length_c   1.000
_cell.angle_alpha   90.00
_cell.angle_beta   90.00
_cell.angle_gamma   90.00
#
_symmetry.space_group_name_H-M   'P 1'
#
loop_
_entity.id
_entity.type
_entity.pdbx_description
1 polymer ?
#
loop_
_entity_poly.entity_id
_entity_poly.type
_entity_poly.pdbx_seq_one_letter_code
_entity_poly.pdbx_strand_id
1 'polypeptide(L)'
;LDVTLAVLRNSFGQAVVPVFTAPEKIISLRLNVRGSEFSYGSKFDASVAITNNSSEPLVVSDDGLFTGHLRIDANITGDLNKKIPNLVSVKIRPASPLKPAGSFFFPLRLLTTELRHLLLTYPQASVDIEFTAYLDPVITAKGPTNRLPGIKPAKVVVKRPGVKLTGKFLRNRFSSLTKGRQGQKIRTAQLFTGLLAEQHAMANREPLYKFMYADWMPDLLKSALLHSLN
;
A
#
# COMPACT_ATOMS: atom_id res chain seq x y z
N LEU A 1 20.26 -32.03 -36.51
CA LEU A 1 20.01 -31.77 -35.08
C LEU A 1 21.07 -32.44 -34.19
N ASP A 2 21.54 -33.65 -34.50
CA ASP A 2 22.55 -34.35 -33.69
C ASP A 2 23.97 -33.76 -33.72
N VAL A 3 24.47 -33.36 -34.91
CA VAL A 3 25.86 -32.90 -35.05
C VAL A 3 26.11 -31.58 -34.33
N THR A 4 25.15 -30.66 -34.38
CA THR A 4 25.24 -29.37 -33.68
C THR A 4 25.24 -29.53 -32.16
N LEU A 5 24.45 -30.46 -31.62
CA LEU A 5 24.39 -30.74 -30.19
C LEU A 5 25.71 -31.36 -29.68
N ALA A 6 26.32 -32.25 -30.49
CA ALA A 6 27.59 -32.90 -30.17
C ALA A 6 28.77 -31.91 -30.18
N VAL A 7 28.83 -31.01 -31.17
CA VAL A 7 29.87 -29.97 -31.24
C VAL A 7 29.77 -29.03 -30.05
N LEU A 8 28.57 -28.57 -29.68
CA LEU A 8 28.38 -27.69 -28.54
C LEU A 8 28.77 -28.36 -27.21
N ARG A 9 28.48 -29.66 -27.03
CA ARG A 9 28.87 -30.41 -25.82
C ARG A 9 30.37 -30.58 -25.66
N ASN A 10 31.08 -30.80 -26.77
CA ASN A 10 32.53 -30.92 -26.76
C ASN A 10 33.23 -29.57 -26.52
N SER A 11 32.63 -28.46 -26.97
CA SER A 11 33.20 -27.13 -26.78
C SER A 11 32.88 -26.49 -25.43
N PHE A 12 31.73 -26.81 -24.81
CA PHE A 12 31.23 -26.13 -23.61
C PHE A 12 30.97 -27.05 -22.39
N GLY A 13 31.27 -28.35 -22.49
CA GLY A 13 31.03 -29.33 -21.44
C GLY A 13 29.60 -29.92 -21.45
N GLN A 14 29.33 -30.90 -20.59
CA GLN A 14 28.05 -31.64 -20.56
C GLN A 14 26.80 -30.77 -20.31
N ALA A 15 26.96 -29.58 -19.74
CA ALA A 15 25.87 -28.66 -19.43
C ALA A 15 25.82 -27.48 -20.43
N VAL A 16 25.69 -27.77 -21.73
CA VAL A 16 25.50 -26.76 -22.79
C VAL A 16 24.17 -26.02 -22.63
N VAL A 17 23.18 -26.67 -22.04
CA VAL A 17 21.86 -26.09 -21.80
C VAL A 17 21.83 -25.68 -20.32
N PRO A 18 21.80 -24.37 -20.00
CA PRO A 18 21.56 -23.96 -18.63
C PRO A 18 20.26 -24.60 -18.17
N VAL A 19 20.26 -25.18 -16.97
CA VAL A 19 19.03 -25.70 -16.37
C VAL A 19 18.10 -24.50 -16.24
N PHE A 20 17.10 -24.42 -17.12
CA PHE A 20 16.10 -23.36 -17.12
C PHE A 20 15.37 -23.42 -15.78
N THR A 21 15.82 -22.58 -14.86
CA THR A 21 15.23 -22.49 -13.53
C THR A 21 13.97 -21.66 -13.67
N ALA A 22 12.83 -22.21 -13.24
CA ALA A 22 11.56 -21.52 -13.32
C ALA A 22 11.62 -20.17 -12.55
N PRO A 23 11.03 -19.07 -13.06
CA PRO A 23 11.19 -17.74 -12.47
C PRO A 23 10.81 -17.65 -10.98
N GLU A 24 9.82 -18.41 -10.52
CA GLU A 24 9.42 -18.52 -9.12
C GLU A 24 10.50 -19.10 -8.19
N LYS A 25 11.47 -19.83 -8.76
CA LYS A 25 12.66 -20.31 -8.05
C LYS A 25 13.83 -19.33 -8.12
N ILE A 26 13.77 -18.33 -8.99
CA ILE A 26 14.83 -17.31 -9.17
C ILE A 26 14.53 -16.08 -8.31
N ILE A 27 13.27 -15.62 -8.26
CA ILE A 27 12.90 -14.35 -7.60
C ILE A 27 11.70 -14.56 -6.70
N SER A 28 11.73 -13.95 -5.52
CA SER A 28 10.54 -13.81 -4.67
C SER A 28 10.27 -12.35 -4.32
N LEU A 29 8.98 -12.03 -4.22
CA LEU A 29 8.47 -10.70 -3.88
C LEU A 29 7.73 -10.79 -2.54
N ARG A 30 8.04 -9.87 -1.62
CA ARG A 30 7.28 -9.67 -0.39
C ARG A 30 6.92 -8.21 -0.24
N LEU A 31 5.71 -7.95 0.22
CA LEU A 31 5.23 -6.64 0.61
C LEU A 31 5.08 -6.64 2.14
N ASN A 32 5.83 -5.75 2.79
CA ASN A 32 5.85 -5.63 4.24
C ASN A 32 5.21 -4.31 4.64
N VAL A 33 4.38 -4.34 5.69
CA VAL A 33 3.86 -3.14 6.33
C VAL A 33 4.14 -3.23 7.82
N ARG A 34 4.55 -2.12 8.43
CA ARG A 34 4.78 -2.04 9.86
C ARG A 34 3.45 -1.99 10.60
N GLY A 35 3.07 -3.12 11.19
CA GLY A 35 1.79 -3.29 11.89
C GLY A 35 0.66 -3.68 10.94
N SER A 36 -0.40 -4.25 11.51
CA SER A 36 -1.60 -4.70 10.79
C SER A 36 -2.80 -3.79 11.02
N GLU A 37 -2.71 -2.86 11.97
CA GLU A 37 -3.79 -1.94 12.34
C GLU A 37 -3.23 -0.53 12.55
N PHE A 38 -3.94 0.48 12.07
CA PHE A 38 -3.58 1.87 12.25
C PHE A 38 -4.79 2.77 12.56
N SER A 39 -4.54 3.84 13.30
CA SER A 39 -5.59 4.77 13.74
C SER A 39 -5.86 5.86 12.69
N TYR A 40 -7.00 6.53 12.79
CA TYR A 40 -7.27 7.71 11.96
C TYR A 40 -6.15 8.74 12.04
N GLY A 41 -5.70 9.22 10.87
CA GLY A 41 -4.67 10.24 10.73
C GLY A 41 -3.23 9.75 10.99
N SER A 42 -3.02 8.49 11.38
CA SER A 42 -1.65 7.94 11.49
C SER A 42 -1.08 7.57 10.13
N LYS A 43 0.25 7.66 10.03
CA LYS A 43 1.01 7.10 8.91
C LYS A 43 1.38 5.66 9.23
N PHE A 44 1.57 4.85 8.21
CA PHE A 44 2.20 3.54 8.31
C PHE A 44 3.29 3.43 7.25
N ASP A 45 4.33 2.70 7.59
CA ASP A 45 5.49 2.49 6.73
C ASP A 45 5.37 1.14 6.04
N ALA A 46 5.71 1.12 4.76
CA ALA A 46 5.70 -0.09 3.96
C ALA A 46 7.01 -0.24 3.19
N SER A 47 7.36 -1.47 2.85
CA SER A 47 8.49 -1.76 1.99
C SER A 47 8.21 -2.98 1.13
N VAL A 48 8.84 -3.02 -0.03
CA VAL A 48 8.93 -4.23 -0.84
C VAL A 48 10.30 -4.84 -0.68
N ALA A 49 10.34 -6.15 -0.48
CA ALA A 49 11.55 -6.95 -0.53
C ALA A 49 11.53 -7.81 -1.79
N ILE A 50 12.59 -7.71 -2.59
CA ILE A 50 12.83 -8.56 -3.75
C ILE A 50 14.05 -9.40 -3.42
N THR A 51 13.88 -10.72 -3.37
CA THR A 51 14.95 -11.65 -3.01
C THR A 51 15.36 -12.47 -4.23
N ASN A 52 16.66 -12.50 -4.48
CA ASN A 52 17.27 -13.39 -5.45
C ASN A 52 17.48 -14.77 -4.81
N ASN A 53 16.71 -15.76 -5.24
CA ASN A 53 16.78 -17.15 -4.78
C ASN A 53 17.67 -18.02 -5.67
N SER A 54 18.22 -17.47 -6.76
CA SER A 54 19.10 -18.21 -7.67
C SER A 54 20.54 -18.30 -7.16
N SER A 55 21.32 -19.19 -7.78
CA SER A 55 22.76 -19.36 -7.52
C SER A 55 23.62 -18.29 -8.19
N GLU A 56 23.04 -17.43 -9.03
CA GLU A 56 23.75 -16.42 -9.81
C GLU A 56 23.31 -15.00 -9.41
N PRO A 57 24.16 -13.97 -9.61
CA PRO A 57 23.73 -12.59 -9.40
C PRO A 57 22.59 -12.18 -10.34
N LEU A 58 21.54 -11.59 -9.77
CA LEU A 58 20.40 -11.10 -10.54
C LEU A 58 20.61 -9.63 -10.90
N VAL A 59 20.64 -9.35 -12.20
CA VAL A 59 20.73 -7.99 -12.75
C VAL A 59 19.33 -7.44 -13.00
N VAL A 60 19.09 -6.20 -12.57
CA VAL A 60 17.85 -5.46 -12.84
C VAL A 60 18.14 -4.42 -13.93
N SER A 61 17.64 -4.63 -15.13
CA SER A 61 17.89 -3.78 -16.30
C SER A 61 16.74 -3.82 -17.30
N ASP A 62 16.67 -2.85 -18.20
CA ASP A 62 15.57 -2.70 -19.15
C ASP A 62 15.47 -3.88 -20.13
N ASP A 63 16.62 -4.47 -20.46
CA ASP A 63 16.74 -5.65 -21.32
C ASP A 63 16.87 -6.95 -20.52
N GLY A 64 16.76 -6.88 -19.19
CA GLY A 64 16.93 -8.01 -18.29
C GLY A 64 15.68 -8.87 -18.13
N LEU A 65 15.89 -10.07 -17.55
CA LEU A 65 14.79 -10.95 -17.11
C LEU A 65 13.85 -10.20 -16.13
N PHE A 66 14.42 -9.35 -15.30
CA PHE A 66 13.70 -8.49 -14.37
C PHE A 66 13.99 -7.01 -14.68
N THR A 67 12.96 -6.27 -15.09
CA THR A 67 13.07 -4.87 -15.54
C THR A 67 12.90 -3.83 -14.44
N GLY A 68 12.52 -4.27 -13.24
CA GLY A 68 12.43 -3.41 -12.07
C GLY A 68 11.12 -2.66 -11.93
N HIS A 69 10.13 -2.87 -12.79
CA HIS A 69 8.85 -2.16 -12.68
C HIS A 69 8.02 -2.73 -11.53
N LEU A 70 7.66 -1.89 -10.57
CA LEU A 70 6.81 -2.24 -9.45
C LEU A 70 5.50 -1.47 -9.55
N ARG A 71 4.38 -2.19 -9.53
CA ARG A 71 3.04 -1.61 -9.39
C ARG A 71 2.39 -2.10 -8.12
N ILE A 72 1.68 -1.22 -7.43
CA ILE A 72 0.87 -1.57 -6.26
C ILE A 72 -0.53 -1.06 -6.48
N ASP A 73 -1.50 -1.94 -6.29
CA ASP A 73 -2.93 -1.62 -6.27
C ASP A 73 -3.45 -1.66 -4.84
N ALA A 74 -4.46 -0.85 -4.53
CA ALA A 74 -5.20 -0.92 -3.28
C ALA A 74 -6.66 -1.31 -3.51
N ASN A 75 -7.15 -2.25 -2.71
CA ASN A 75 -8.56 -2.62 -2.65
C ASN A 75 -9.07 -2.34 -1.22
N ILE A 76 -9.98 -1.40 -1.10
CA ILE A 76 -10.58 -0.97 0.17
C ILE A 76 -11.95 -1.65 0.31
N THR A 77 -12.17 -2.32 1.43
CA THR A 77 -13.42 -3.01 1.78
C THR A 77 -13.84 -2.68 3.22
N GLY A 78 -15.05 -3.08 3.61
CA GLY A 78 -15.65 -2.77 4.91
C GLY A 78 -16.75 -1.73 4.76
N ASP A 79 -16.72 -0.67 5.57
CA ASP A 79 -17.68 0.45 5.50
C ASP A 79 -17.51 1.28 4.20
N LEU A 80 -16.36 1.16 3.54
CA LEU A 80 -16.10 1.76 2.23
C LEU A 80 -15.71 0.65 1.25
N ASN A 81 -16.15 0.78 0.02
CA ASN A 81 -15.75 -0.10 -1.08
C ASN A 81 -15.15 0.73 -2.21
N LYS A 82 -13.84 0.62 -2.42
CA LYS A 82 -13.14 1.35 -3.48
C LYS A 82 -11.90 0.60 -3.94
N LYS A 83 -11.71 0.51 -5.25
CA LYS A 83 -10.45 0.07 -5.86
C LYS A 83 -9.65 1.29 -6.30
N ILE A 84 -8.37 1.30 -5.96
CA ILE A 84 -7.40 2.29 -6.42
C ILE A 84 -6.32 1.51 -7.19
N PRO A 85 -6.53 1.29 -8.50
CA PRO A 85 -5.51 0.68 -9.33
C PRO A 85 -4.32 1.63 -9.45
N ASN A 86 -3.13 1.07 -9.61
CA ASN A 86 -1.91 1.84 -9.85
C ASN A 86 -1.65 2.89 -8.76
N LEU A 87 -1.95 2.55 -7.49
CA LEU A 87 -1.71 3.40 -6.34
C LEU A 87 -0.25 3.87 -6.29
N VAL A 88 0.68 2.95 -6.57
CA VAL A 88 2.10 3.24 -6.72
C VAL A 88 2.60 2.58 -8.00
N SER A 89 3.35 3.33 -8.81
CA SER A 89 4.07 2.81 -9.97
C SER A 89 5.47 3.39 -9.97
N VAL A 90 6.48 2.55 -9.80
CA VAL A 90 7.88 2.97 -9.71
C VAL A 90 8.77 1.99 -10.45
N LYS A 91 9.93 2.47 -10.89
CA LYS A 91 10.99 1.63 -11.44
C LYS A 91 12.12 1.53 -10.42
N ILE A 92 12.43 0.31 -10.01
CA ILE A 92 13.48 -0.01 -9.06
C ILE A 92 14.73 -0.38 -9.85
N ARG A 93 15.85 0.29 -9.55
CA ARG A 93 17.17 -0.06 -10.07
C ARG A 93 18.18 -0.07 -8.92
N PRO A 94 18.53 -1.24 -8.38
CA PRO A 94 19.60 -1.35 -7.39
C PRO A 94 20.93 -0.89 -7.98
N ALA A 95 21.80 -0.31 -7.14
CA ALA A 95 23.11 0.18 -7.58
C ALA A 95 24.08 -0.94 -7.99
N SER A 96 23.81 -2.18 -7.59
CA SER A 96 24.60 -3.35 -7.94
C SER A 96 23.71 -4.58 -8.12
N PRO A 97 24.17 -5.61 -8.85
CA PRO A 97 23.43 -6.86 -8.98
C PRO A 97 23.09 -7.47 -7.63
N LEU A 98 21.88 -8.03 -7.53
CA LEU A 98 21.44 -8.75 -6.36
C LEU A 98 22.23 -10.05 -6.23
N LYS A 99 23.08 -10.15 -5.21
CA LYS A 99 23.86 -11.36 -4.92
C LYS A 99 22.93 -12.58 -4.72
N PRO A 100 23.42 -13.82 -4.94
CA PRO A 100 22.70 -15.04 -4.57
C PRO A 100 22.22 -14.98 -3.11
N ALA A 101 20.98 -15.40 -2.86
CA ALA A 101 20.27 -15.27 -1.57
C ALA A 101 20.12 -13.82 -1.03
N GLY A 102 20.54 -12.82 -1.79
CA GLY A 102 20.48 -11.41 -1.42
C GLY A 102 19.07 -10.83 -1.58
N SER A 103 18.76 -9.84 -0.76
CA SER A 103 17.48 -9.11 -0.81
C SER A 103 17.71 -7.62 -1.00
N PHE A 104 16.91 -7.01 -1.89
CA PHE A 104 16.81 -5.57 -2.04
C PHE A 104 15.53 -5.09 -1.38
N PHE A 105 15.65 -4.03 -0.58
CA PHE A 105 14.52 -3.41 0.12
C PHE A 105 14.24 -2.03 -0.46
N PHE A 106 13.00 -1.80 -0.88
CA PHE A 106 12.53 -0.52 -1.38
C PHE A 106 11.47 0.05 -0.43
N PRO A 107 11.69 1.21 0.20
CA PRO A 107 10.67 1.85 1.01
C PRO A 107 9.52 2.39 0.13
N LEU A 108 8.29 2.26 0.60
CA LEU A 108 7.09 2.62 -0.14
C LEU A 108 6.24 3.61 0.62
N ARG A 109 5.67 4.57 -0.13
CA ARG A 109 4.67 5.50 0.38
C ARG A 109 3.28 5.10 -0.13
N LEU A 110 2.59 4.25 0.63
CA LEU A 110 1.26 3.75 0.27
C LEU A 110 0.13 4.78 0.51
N LEU A 111 0.30 5.69 1.47
CA LEU A 111 -0.63 6.82 1.67
C LEU A 111 -0.40 7.92 0.63
N THR A 112 -0.81 7.64 -0.60
CA THR A 112 -0.86 8.61 -1.71
C THR A 112 -2.01 9.59 -1.53
N THR A 113 -2.09 10.62 -2.38
CA THR A 113 -3.12 11.67 -2.27
C THR A 113 -4.53 11.08 -2.28
N GLU A 114 -4.83 10.16 -3.19
CA GLU A 114 -6.18 9.59 -3.31
C GLU A 114 -6.56 8.75 -2.09
N LEU A 115 -5.70 7.80 -1.69
CA LEU A 115 -5.96 6.97 -0.52
C LEU A 115 -5.99 7.81 0.76
N ARG A 116 -5.07 8.76 0.91
CA ARG A 116 -5.05 9.68 2.04
C ARG A 116 -6.33 10.50 2.11
N HIS A 117 -6.78 11.07 1.00
CA HIS A 117 -8.03 11.83 0.96
C HIS A 117 -9.20 10.96 1.40
N LEU A 118 -9.36 9.76 0.81
CA LEU A 118 -10.41 8.81 1.20
C LEU A 118 -10.41 8.53 2.72
N LEU A 119 -9.25 8.18 3.28
CA LEU A 119 -9.15 7.82 4.70
C LEU A 119 -9.33 9.01 5.65
N LEU A 120 -9.00 10.23 5.21
CA LEU A 120 -9.22 11.45 5.99
C LEU A 120 -10.66 11.96 5.90
N THR A 121 -11.35 11.74 4.79
CA THR A 121 -12.75 12.14 4.62
C THR A 121 -13.70 11.31 5.46
N TYR A 122 -13.39 10.04 5.74
CA TYR A 122 -14.30 9.12 6.42
C TYR A 122 -13.70 8.54 7.72
N PRO A 123 -13.44 9.35 8.78
CA PRO A 123 -12.91 8.91 10.07
C PRO A 123 -13.71 7.81 10.78
N GLN A 124 -15.03 7.78 10.66
CA GLN A 124 -15.88 6.79 11.35
C GLN A 124 -15.96 5.45 10.60
N ALA A 125 -15.54 5.39 9.34
CA ALA A 125 -15.48 4.14 8.58
C ALA A 125 -14.42 3.18 9.12
N SER A 126 -14.81 1.93 9.35
CA SER A 126 -13.90 0.81 9.53
C SER A 126 -13.58 0.19 8.18
N VAL A 127 -12.30 0.14 7.81
CA VAL A 127 -11.88 -0.37 6.51
C VAL A 127 -10.74 -1.37 6.62
N ASP A 128 -10.79 -2.38 5.76
CA ASP A 128 -9.68 -3.25 5.43
C ASP A 128 -9.10 -2.78 4.08
N ILE A 129 -7.78 -2.64 4.00
CA ILE A 129 -7.09 -2.22 2.78
C ILE A 129 -6.13 -3.34 2.39
N GLU A 130 -6.47 -4.07 1.33
CA GLU A 130 -5.56 -5.01 0.69
C GLU A 130 -4.68 -4.26 -0.30
N PHE A 131 -3.37 -4.30 -0.08
CA PHE A 131 -2.39 -3.88 -1.09
C PHE A 131 -1.87 -5.10 -1.83
N THR A 132 -1.87 -5.03 -3.16
CA THR A 132 -1.30 -6.07 -4.02
C THR A 132 -0.15 -5.49 -4.83
N ALA A 133 1.05 -6.03 -4.65
CA ALA A 133 2.26 -5.65 -5.36
C ALA A 133 2.55 -6.62 -6.52
N TYR A 134 2.84 -6.04 -7.68
CA TYR A 134 3.15 -6.71 -8.93
C TYR A 134 4.55 -6.35 -9.38
N LEU A 135 5.31 -7.35 -9.80
CA LEU A 135 6.65 -7.23 -10.35
C LEU A 135 6.58 -7.36 -11.87
N ASP A 136 7.11 -6.35 -12.57
CA ASP A 136 7.01 -6.18 -14.02
C ASP A 136 5.58 -6.46 -14.50
N PRO A 137 4.59 -5.65 -14.09
CA PRO A 137 3.18 -5.96 -14.34
C PRO A 137 2.85 -5.95 -15.84
N VAL A 138 2.01 -6.89 -16.27
CA VAL A 138 1.34 -6.91 -17.57
C VAL A 138 -0.17 -6.94 -17.36
N ILE A 139 -0.91 -6.26 -18.23
CA ILE A 139 -2.38 -6.23 -18.18
C ILE A 139 -2.92 -7.35 -19.05
N THR A 140 -3.72 -8.22 -18.45
CA THR A 140 -4.43 -9.31 -19.14
C THR A 140 -5.94 -9.11 -19.05
N ALA A 141 -6.71 -9.92 -19.79
CA ALA A 141 -8.17 -9.91 -19.68
C ALA A 141 -8.70 -10.18 -18.26
N LYS A 142 -7.91 -10.84 -17.40
CA LYS A 142 -8.26 -11.13 -15.99
C LYS A 142 -7.76 -10.06 -15.00
N GLY A 143 -7.07 -9.02 -15.48
CA GLY A 143 -6.46 -7.99 -14.66
C GLY A 143 -4.92 -8.02 -14.68
N PRO A 144 -4.27 -7.22 -13.82
CA PRO A 144 -2.82 -7.16 -13.73
C PRO A 144 -2.24 -8.47 -13.18
N THR A 145 -1.14 -8.91 -13.77
CA THR A 145 -0.32 -10.04 -13.33
C THR A 145 1.15 -9.74 -13.55
N ASN A 146 2.05 -10.50 -12.94
CA ASN A 146 3.49 -10.37 -13.20
C ASN A 146 3.82 -10.89 -14.59
N ARG A 147 4.74 -10.22 -15.31
CA ARG A 147 5.28 -10.65 -16.61
C ARG A 147 5.94 -12.02 -16.52
N LEU A 148 6.70 -12.24 -15.45
CA LEU A 148 7.37 -13.50 -15.19
C LEU A 148 6.35 -14.52 -14.66
N PRO A 149 6.10 -15.62 -15.39
CA PRO A 149 5.16 -16.64 -14.96
C PRO A 149 5.65 -17.30 -13.67
N GLY A 150 4.71 -17.77 -12.84
CA GLY A 150 5.00 -18.44 -11.57
C GLY A 150 5.23 -17.50 -10.38
N ILE A 151 5.72 -16.27 -10.59
CA ILE A 151 5.83 -15.28 -9.51
C ILE A 151 4.44 -14.75 -9.19
N LYS A 152 3.92 -15.09 -8.01
CA LYS A 152 2.62 -14.59 -7.54
C LYS A 152 2.74 -13.13 -7.07
N PRO A 153 1.73 -12.28 -7.30
CA PRO A 153 1.65 -10.96 -6.67
C PRO A 153 1.70 -11.06 -5.15
N ALA A 154 2.45 -10.17 -4.50
CA ALA A 154 2.54 -10.15 -3.04
C ALA A 154 1.38 -9.34 -2.46
N LYS A 155 0.74 -9.84 -1.42
CA LYS A 155 -0.41 -9.21 -0.77
C LYS A 155 -0.16 -8.93 0.69
N VAL A 156 -0.69 -7.81 1.18
CA VAL A 156 -0.78 -7.50 2.60
C VAL A 156 -2.10 -6.78 2.87
N VAL A 157 -2.70 -7.07 4.02
CA VAL A 157 -3.92 -6.40 4.47
C VAL A 157 -3.60 -5.57 5.70
N VAL A 158 -4.06 -4.32 5.69
CA VAL A 158 -4.01 -3.43 6.86
C VAL A 158 -5.41 -3.00 7.23
N LYS A 159 -5.65 -2.83 8.53
CA LYS A 159 -6.94 -2.45 9.08
C LYS A 159 -6.89 -1.03 9.60
N ARG A 160 -7.97 -0.28 9.38
CA ARG A 160 -8.20 1.00 10.01
C ARG A 160 -9.57 0.99 10.66
N PRO A 161 -9.64 0.80 11.99
CA PRO A 161 -10.90 0.88 12.71
C PRO A 161 -11.50 2.28 12.63
N GLY A 162 -12.82 2.33 12.52
CA GLY A 162 -13.58 3.56 12.59
C GLY A 162 -13.44 4.23 13.95
N VAL A 163 -13.38 5.56 13.95
CA VAL A 163 -13.41 6.33 15.19
C VAL A 163 -14.80 6.22 15.82
N LYS A 164 -14.91 5.50 16.93
CA LYS A 164 -16.16 5.40 17.70
C LYS A 164 -16.41 6.68 18.48
N LEU A 165 -17.40 7.45 18.03
CA LEU A 165 -17.78 8.68 18.72
C LEU A 165 -18.66 8.39 19.93
N THR A 166 -18.33 9.03 21.04
CA THR A 166 -19.13 9.06 22.28
C THR A 166 -19.06 10.46 22.87
N GLY A 167 -20.02 10.86 23.69
CA GLY A 167 -19.99 12.16 24.36
C GLY A 167 -18.70 12.38 25.19
N LYS A 168 -18.23 11.34 25.89
CA LYS A 168 -16.95 11.36 26.62
C LYS A 168 -15.76 11.54 25.67
N PHE A 169 -15.73 10.82 24.54
CA PHE A 169 -14.67 10.94 23.55
C PHE A 169 -14.57 12.36 22.99
N LEU A 170 -15.71 12.94 22.57
CA LEU A 170 -15.75 14.30 22.04
C LEU A 170 -15.25 15.30 23.09
N ARG A 171 -15.77 15.29 24.32
CA ARG A 171 -15.32 16.18 25.40
C ARG A 171 -13.80 16.09 25.65
N ASN A 172 -13.25 14.89 25.66
CA ASN A 172 -11.81 14.69 25.82
C ASN A 172 -11.01 15.27 24.64
N ARG A 173 -11.52 15.16 23.41
CA ARG A 173 -10.91 15.79 22.23
C ARG A 173 -10.98 17.32 22.30
N PHE A 174 -12.12 17.91 22.67
CA PHE A 174 -12.23 19.36 22.92
C PHE A 174 -11.19 19.85 23.94
N SER A 175 -11.05 19.16 25.07
CA SER A 175 -10.03 19.51 26.07
C SER A 175 -8.61 19.35 25.53
N SER A 176 -8.36 18.39 24.63
CA SER A 176 -7.05 18.21 23.99
C SER A 176 -6.74 19.33 22.99
N LEU A 177 -7.76 19.88 22.32
CA LEU A 177 -7.61 20.99 21.39
C LEU A 177 -7.24 22.30 22.12
N THR A 178 -7.82 22.53 23.30
CA THR A 178 -7.56 23.74 24.09
C THR A 178 -6.27 23.62 24.92
N LYS A 179 -6.11 22.53 25.67
CA LYS A 179 -5.05 22.35 26.69
C LYS A 179 -3.93 21.39 26.27
N GLY A 180 -4.06 20.68 25.16
CA GLY A 180 -3.08 19.68 24.75
C GLY A 180 -1.79 20.27 24.17
N ARG A 181 -0.77 19.42 24.03
CA ARG A 181 0.47 19.78 23.31
C ARG A 181 0.18 20.03 21.83
N GLN A 182 1.01 20.81 21.14
CA GLN A 182 0.80 21.18 19.73
C GLN A 182 0.48 19.97 18.83
N GLY A 183 1.20 18.84 18.98
CA GLY A 183 0.91 17.62 18.22
C GLY A 183 -0.48 17.01 18.52
N GLN A 184 -0.98 17.12 19.75
CA GLN A 184 -2.33 16.68 20.12
C GLN A 184 -3.39 17.64 19.56
N LYS A 185 -3.12 18.95 19.57
CA LYS A 185 -3.99 19.96 18.95
C LYS A 185 -4.14 19.71 17.46
N ILE A 186 -3.03 19.52 16.74
CA ILE A 186 -3.02 19.22 15.29
C ILE A 186 -3.82 17.95 14.98
N ARG A 187 -3.58 16.85 15.71
CA ARG A 187 -4.32 15.59 15.50
C ARG A 187 -5.81 15.75 15.78
N THR A 188 -6.16 16.54 16.79
CA THR A 188 -7.57 16.79 17.14
C THR A 188 -8.25 17.66 16.08
N ALA A 189 -7.59 18.73 15.62
CA ALA A 189 -8.07 19.56 14.53
C ALA A 189 -8.29 18.73 13.26
N GLN A 190 -7.33 17.89 12.89
CA GLN A 190 -7.44 16.98 11.75
C GLN A 190 -8.61 15.98 11.89
N LEU A 191 -8.89 15.50 13.10
CA LEU A 191 -10.05 14.67 13.37
C LEU A 191 -11.36 15.45 13.18
N PHE A 192 -11.46 16.66 13.73
CA PHE A 192 -12.66 17.48 13.61
C PHE A 192 -12.92 17.91 12.16
N THR A 193 -11.88 18.27 11.41
CA THR A 193 -11.99 18.51 9.97
C THR A 193 -12.46 17.26 9.24
N GLY A 194 -11.93 16.08 9.58
CA GLY A 194 -12.37 14.81 8.98
C GLY A 194 -13.84 14.50 9.28
N LEU A 195 -14.28 14.73 10.52
CA LEU A 195 -15.69 14.54 10.92
C LEU A 195 -16.63 15.48 10.18
N LEU A 196 -16.23 16.74 9.98
CA LEU A 196 -16.99 17.69 9.16
C LEU A 196 -17.03 17.27 7.69
N ALA A 197 -15.88 16.83 7.15
CA ALA A 197 -15.79 16.34 5.78
C ALA A 197 -16.65 15.09 5.56
N GLU A 198 -16.71 14.20 6.54
CA GLU A 198 -17.57 13.01 6.52
C GLU A 198 -19.05 13.38 6.48
N GLN A 199 -19.48 14.30 7.34
CA GLN A 199 -20.87 14.76 7.37
C GLN A 199 -21.26 15.45 6.06
N HIS A 200 -20.40 16.31 5.54
CA HIS A 200 -20.63 16.94 4.23
C HIS A 200 -20.66 15.89 3.12
N ALA A 201 -19.76 14.90 3.16
CA ALA A 201 -19.76 13.83 2.17
C ALA A 201 -21.04 13.00 2.28
N MET A 202 -21.57 12.71 3.46
CA MET A 202 -22.80 11.93 3.63
C MET A 202 -24.09 12.74 3.42
N ALA A 203 -24.00 14.07 3.37
CA ALA A 203 -25.15 14.93 3.13
C ALA A 203 -25.74 14.66 1.73
N ASN A 204 -27.07 14.71 1.63
CA ASN A 204 -27.83 14.57 0.38
C ASN A 204 -27.70 13.20 -0.33
N ARG A 205 -27.31 12.14 0.39
CA ARG A 205 -27.36 10.76 -0.11
C ARG A 205 -27.70 9.79 1.01
N GLU A 206 -28.02 8.56 0.62
CA GLU A 206 -28.08 7.46 1.57
C GLU A 206 -26.67 7.26 2.18
N PRO A 207 -26.56 7.17 3.52
CA PRO A 207 -25.28 6.95 4.19
C PRO A 207 -24.60 5.68 3.68
N LEU A 208 -23.31 5.76 3.36
CA LEU A 208 -22.54 4.61 2.88
C LEU A 208 -22.41 3.50 3.95
N TYR A 209 -22.53 3.88 5.23
CA TYR A 209 -22.46 3.00 6.39
C TYR A 209 -23.08 3.70 7.60
N LYS A 210 -23.28 2.96 8.70
CA LYS A 210 -23.78 3.52 9.95
C LYS A 210 -22.72 4.40 10.61
N PHE A 211 -22.97 5.70 10.67
CA PHE A 211 -22.10 6.67 11.33
C PHE A 211 -22.88 7.50 12.35
N MET A 212 -22.18 8.08 13.33
CA MET A 212 -22.80 8.98 14.30
C MET A 212 -22.95 10.37 13.68
N TYR A 213 -24.19 10.87 13.71
CA TYR A 213 -24.58 12.19 13.24
C TYR A 213 -25.49 12.87 14.28
N ALA A 214 -25.45 14.20 14.34
CA ALA A 214 -26.39 15.02 15.09
C ALA A 214 -26.37 16.45 14.52
N ASP A 215 -27.53 17.10 14.45
CA ASP A 215 -27.69 18.43 13.81
C ASP A 215 -26.81 19.51 14.47
N TRP A 216 -26.55 19.39 15.77
CA TRP A 216 -25.69 20.32 16.52
C TRP A 216 -24.19 20.08 16.31
N MET A 217 -23.80 18.92 15.78
CA MET A 217 -22.39 18.50 15.70
C MET A 217 -21.55 19.33 14.70
N PRO A 218 -22.02 19.66 13.48
CA PRO A 218 -21.26 20.50 12.58
C PRO A 218 -20.85 21.84 13.21
N ASP A 219 -21.80 22.53 13.83
CA ASP A 219 -21.55 23.86 14.39
C ASP A 219 -20.61 23.78 15.59
N LEU A 220 -20.80 22.78 16.45
CA LEU A 220 -19.88 22.54 17.57
C LEU A 220 -18.45 22.29 17.08
N LEU A 221 -18.25 21.44 16.06
CA LEU A 221 -16.92 21.12 15.52
C LEU A 221 -16.28 22.34 14.86
N LYS A 222 -17.04 23.14 14.10
CA LYS A 222 -16.56 24.39 13.49
C LYS A 222 -16.13 25.41 14.55
N SER A 223 -16.96 25.65 15.56
CA SER A 223 -16.64 26.56 16.67
C SER A 223 -15.37 26.13 17.40
N ALA A 224 -15.18 24.82 17.62
CA ALA A 224 -13.95 24.30 18.21
C ALA A 224 -12.69 24.67 17.41
N LEU A 225 -12.76 24.48 16.10
CA LEU A 225 -11.63 24.73 15.20
C LEU A 225 -11.29 26.22 15.18
N LEU A 226 -12.30 27.10 15.07
CA LEU A 226 -12.10 28.55 15.09
C LEU A 226 -11.46 29.02 16.40
N HIS A 227 -11.93 28.51 17.54
CA HIS A 227 -11.34 28.86 18.84
C HIS A 227 -9.90 28.35 19.00
N SER A 228 -9.50 27.30 18.27
CA SER A 228 -8.14 26.77 18.34
C SER A 228 -7.10 27.52 17.49
N LEU A 229 -7.55 28.42 16.62
CA LEU A 229 -6.72 29.25 15.73
C LEU A 229 -6.38 30.62 16.35
N ASN A 230 -7.07 31.00 17.42
CA ASN A 230 -6.81 32.17 18.25
C ASN A 230 -5.95 31.78 19.47
#